data_AF-A0A921KEG9-F1
#
_entry.id   AF-A0A921KEG9-F1
#
_cell.length_a   1.000
_cell.length_b   1.000
_cell.length_c   1.000
_cell.angle_alpha   90.00
_cell.angle_beta   90.00
_cell.angle_gamma   90.00
#
_symmetry.space_group_name_H-M   'P 1'
#
loop_
_entity.id
_entity.type
_entity.pdbx_description
1 polymer ?
#
loop_
_entity_poly.entity_id
_entity_poly.type
_entity_poly.pdbx_seq_one_letter_code
_entity_poly.pdbx_strand_id
1 'polypeptide(L)'
;MSKTGVIEKREGLFSLTEVGVQQLKSGIFVHEQEMDSALMLYSPYHQSFMKGDVKHISYDEKEVYRYQDEFDDWDVESLDDSFLIDGLKTMDVESSEGNVQIVVSEIVTASDRKTNLVPCIEFHMYNEVEDLVYARVWNTLTEQWDKTLENLLNEKERKKWRENYL
;
A
#
# COMPACT_ATOMS: atom_id res chain seq x y z
N MET A 1 -32.07 -8.57 8.20
CA MET A 1 -33.46 -8.47 7.68
C MET A 1 -34.21 -7.24 8.22
N SER A 2 -34.46 -7.09 9.53
CA SER A 2 -34.99 -5.80 10.05
C SER A 2 -33.90 -4.72 10.17
N LYS A 3 -32.66 -5.10 10.50
CA LYS A 3 -31.50 -4.20 10.56
C LYS A 3 -31.05 -3.67 9.19
N THR A 4 -31.20 -4.46 8.13
CA THR A 4 -30.88 -4.07 6.74
C THR A 4 -31.97 -3.18 6.11
N GLY A 5 -33.05 -2.88 6.84
CA GLY A 5 -34.16 -2.05 6.34
C GLY A 5 -34.97 -2.67 5.21
N VAL A 6 -34.79 -3.97 4.92
CA VAL A 6 -35.43 -4.70 3.80
C VAL A 6 -36.87 -5.10 4.13
N ILE A 7 -37.19 -5.29 5.41
CA ILE A 7 -38.49 -5.75 5.88
C ILE A 7 -38.97 -4.83 7.00
N GLU A 8 -40.23 -4.40 6.92
CA GLU A 8 -40.92 -3.68 8.00
C GLU A 8 -42.05 -4.54 8.59
N LYS A 9 -42.37 -4.30 9.88
CA LYS A 9 -43.51 -4.93 10.55
C LYS A 9 -44.57 -3.87 10.82
N ARG A 10 -45.75 -4.01 10.21
CA ARG A 10 -46.91 -3.14 10.46
C ARG A 10 -48.09 -3.99 10.90
N GLU A 11 -48.70 -3.65 12.04
CA GLU A 11 -49.90 -4.32 12.57
C GLU A 11 -49.79 -5.86 12.69
N GLY A 12 -48.58 -6.37 12.95
CA GLY A 12 -48.34 -7.81 13.07
C GLY A 12 -48.01 -8.53 11.74
N LEU A 13 -48.11 -7.84 10.60
CA LEU A 13 -47.75 -8.33 9.27
C LEU A 13 -46.35 -7.87 8.87
N PHE A 14 -45.63 -8.70 8.11
CA PHE A 14 -44.32 -8.37 7.55
C PHE A 14 -44.45 -7.99 6.07
N SER A 15 -43.86 -6.85 5.69
CA SER A 15 -43.91 -6.31 4.33
C SER A 15 -42.50 -5.98 3.85
N LEU A 16 -42.23 -6.11 2.55
CA LEU A 16 -41.00 -5.58 1.96
C LEU A 16 -41.05 -4.06 1.95
N THR A 17 -39.94 -3.43 2.32
CA THR A 17 -39.74 -1.99 2.11
C THR A 17 -39.41 -1.72 0.65
N GLU A 18 -39.34 -0.44 0.25
CA GLU A 18 -38.91 -0.05 -1.09
C GLU A 18 -37.52 -0.61 -1.44
N VAL A 19 -36.59 -0.59 -0.49
CA VAL A 19 -35.25 -1.19 -0.62
C VAL A 19 -35.36 -2.70 -0.86
N GLY A 20 -36.23 -3.40 -0.10
CA GLY A 20 -36.44 -4.83 -0.27
C GLY A 20 -37.07 -5.20 -1.61
N VAL A 21 -37.99 -4.38 -2.13
CA VAL A 21 -38.57 -4.56 -3.47
C VAL A 21 -37.51 -4.35 -4.55
N GLN A 22 -36.65 -3.35 -4.40
CA GLN A 22 -35.54 -3.09 -5.33
C GLN A 22 -34.55 -4.26 -5.37
N GLN A 23 -34.10 -4.73 -4.21
CA GLN A 23 -33.19 -5.89 -4.11
C GLN A 23 -33.81 -7.17 -4.69
N LEU A 24 -35.10 -7.41 -4.42
CA LEU A 24 -35.81 -8.54 -4.99
C LEU A 24 -35.90 -8.47 -6.53
N LYS A 25 -36.13 -7.27 -7.08
CA LYS A 25 -36.18 -7.06 -8.54
C LYS A 25 -34.82 -7.18 -9.21
N SER A 26 -33.76 -6.68 -8.57
CA SER A 26 -32.40 -6.75 -9.10
C SER A 26 -31.76 -8.13 -8.93
N GLY A 27 -32.25 -8.93 -7.98
CA GLY A 27 -31.63 -10.18 -7.56
C GLY A 27 -30.33 -9.98 -6.78
N ILE A 28 -29.99 -8.72 -6.44
CA ILE A 28 -28.78 -8.36 -5.70
C ILE A 28 -29.17 -8.09 -4.25
N PHE A 29 -28.65 -8.91 -3.35
CA PHE A 29 -28.89 -8.79 -1.92
C PHE A 29 -27.63 -8.27 -1.22
N VAL A 30 -27.76 -7.09 -0.62
CA VAL A 30 -26.67 -6.45 0.12
C VAL A 30 -26.75 -6.90 1.57
N HIS A 31 -25.64 -7.45 2.08
CA HIS A 31 -25.51 -7.83 3.48
C HIS A 31 -25.24 -6.60 4.36
N GLU A 32 -25.37 -6.76 5.68
CA GLU A 32 -24.98 -5.70 6.63
C GLU A 32 -23.49 -5.40 6.43
N GLN A 33 -23.12 -4.12 6.38
CA GLN A 33 -21.72 -3.72 6.26
C GLN A 33 -20.98 -4.14 7.51
N GLU A 34 -19.88 -4.86 7.32
CA GLU A 34 -18.97 -5.26 8.39
C GLU A 34 -17.75 -4.34 8.37
N MET A 35 -17.28 -3.95 9.56
CA MET A 35 -16.02 -3.21 9.69
C MET A 35 -14.88 -4.20 9.72
N ASP A 36 -13.86 -3.96 8.90
CA ASP A 36 -12.62 -4.74 8.89
C ASP A 36 -11.40 -3.82 8.87
N SER A 37 -10.22 -4.38 9.14
CA SER A 37 -8.95 -3.66 9.16
C SER A 37 -7.84 -4.47 8.50
N ALA A 38 -7.00 -3.81 7.72
CA ALA A 38 -5.85 -4.40 7.06
C ALA A 38 -4.56 -3.62 7.36
N LEU A 39 -3.41 -4.28 7.24
CA LEU A 39 -2.10 -3.65 7.39
C LEU A 39 -1.36 -3.68 6.06
N MET A 40 -1.04 -2.50 5.55
CA MET A 40 -0.27 -2.32 4.33
C MET A 40 1.13 -1.80 4.63
N LEU A 41 2.09 -2.12 3.77
CA LEU A 41 3.40 -1.48 3.76
C LEU A 41 3.39 -0.41 2.67
N TYR A 42 3.66 0.83 3.03
CA TYR A 42 3.79 1.93 2.08
C TYR A 42 5.21 2.47 2.13
N SER A 43 5.80 2.77 0.97
CA SER A 43 7.10 3.43 0.88
C SER A 43 6.94 4.83 0.31
N PRO A 44 7.22 5.90 1.09
CA PRO A 44 7.20 7.28 0.59
C PRO A 44 8.15 7.49 -0.58
N TYR A 45 9.31 6.82 -0.58
CA TYR A 45 10.30 6.88 -1.66
C TYR A 45 9.80 6.30 -2.99
N HIS A 46 8.91 5.30 -2.93
CA HIS A 46 8.32 4.67 -4.11
C HIS A 46 6.95 5.24 -4.47
N GLN A 47 6.34 5.99 -3.55
CA GLN A 47 4.96 6.46 -3.61
C GLN A 47 3.99 5.31 -3.93
N SER A 48 4.25 4.13 -3.36
CA SER A 48 3.51 2.91 -3.65
C SER A 48 3.41 1.98 -2.46
N PHE A 49 2.37 1.15 -2.46
CA PHE A 49 2.27 0.00 -1.59
C PHE A 49 3.28 -1.08 -1.98
N MET A 50 3.99 -1.59 -0.99
CA MET A 50 5.07 -2.55 -1.15
C MET A 50 4.59 -3.94 -0.72
N LYS A 51 5.09 -4.97 -1.40
CA LYS A 51 4.91 -6.37 -1.02
C LYS A 51 6.22 -6.94 -0.52
N GLY A 52 6.16 -7.72 0.55
CA GLY A 52 7.32 -8.37 1.14
C GLY A 52 7.20 -8.46 2.66
N ASP A 53 8.13 -9.19 3.26
CA ASP A 53 8.20 -9.35 4.70
C ASP A 53 9.26 -8.44 5.28
N VAL A 54 8.86 -7.57 6.21
CA VAL A 54 9.80 -6.75 6.98
C VAL A 54 10.59 -7.68 7.89
N LYS A 55 11.82 -8.02 7.48
CA LYS A 55 12.74 -8.78 8.31
C LYS A 55 13.20 -7.91 9.47
N HIS A 56 12.87 -8.32 10.69
CA HIS A 56 13.43 -7.73 11.91
C HIS A 56 14.89 -8.14 12.02
N ILE A 57 15.78 -7.34 11.46
CA ILE A 57 17.21 -7.59 11.60
C ILE A 57 17.77 -6.60 12.62
N SER A 58 18.24 -7.16 13.74
CA SER A 58 19.08 -6.49 14.71
C SER A 58 20.44 -6.30 14.04
N TYR A 59 20.60 -5.18 13.36
CA TYR A 59 21.93 -4.65 13.09
C TYR A 59 22.02 -3.39 13.94
N ASP A 60 22.86 -3.47 14.96
CA ASP A 60 23.25 -2.33 15.75
C ASP A 60 23.87 -1.29 14.78
N GLU A 61 23.40 -0.05 14.87
CA GLU A 61 23.91 1.11 14.11
C GLU A 61 23.75 1.00 12.57
N LYS A 62 22.52 1.15 12.08
CA LYS A 62 22.31 1.45 10.66
C LYS A 62 22.35 2.96 10.44
N GLU A 63 23.17 3.39 9.49
CA GLU A 63 23.02 4.71 8.88
C GLU A 63 21.64 4.80 8.24
N VAL A 64 20.91 5.86 8.56
CA VAL A 64 19.62 6.10 7.92
C VAL A 64 19.85 6.59 6.49
N TYR A 65 18.87 6.37 5.63
CA TYR A 65 18.96 6.77 4.24
C TYR A 65 19.26 8.27 4.13
N ARG A 66 20.30 8.61 3.35
CA ARG A 66 20.88 9.98 3.28
C ARG A 66 19.90 11.05 2.81
N TYR A 67 18.77 10.66 2.21
CA TYR A 67 17.71 11.55 1.73
C TYR A 67 16.37 11.32 2.45
N GLN A 68 16.41 10.83 3.69
CA GLN A 68 15.18 10.64 4.48
C GLN A 68 14.41 11.95 4.67
N ASP A 69 15.14 13.06 4.89
CA ASP A 69 14.56 14.34 5.28
C ASP A 69 13.63 14.92 4.20
N GLU A 70 13.77 14.46 2.95
CA GLU A 70 12.87 14.85 1.84
C GLU A 70 11.46 14.25 1.98
N PHE A 71 11.28 13.29 2.88
CA PHE A 71 10.03 12.58 3.13
C PHE A 71 9.61 12.62 4.61
N ASP A 72 10.26 13.44 5.44
CA ASP A 72 9.93 13.57 6.88
C ASP A 72 8.53 14.15 7.10
N ASP A 73 8.06 15.02 6.20
CA ASP A 73 6.71 15.60 6.23
C ASP A 73 5.63 14.66 5.66
N TRP A 74 5.95 13.41 5.34
CA TRP A 74 4.98 12.47 4.79
C TRP A 74 3.96 12.02 5.86
N ASP A 75 2.69 12.08 5.50
CA ASP A 75 1.57 11.63 6.33
C ASP A 75 0.62 10.73 5.50
N VAL A 76 0.04 9.72 6.14
CA VAL A 76 -1.01 8.88 5.53
C VAL A 76 -2.24 9.70 5.14
N GLU A 77 -2.53 10.80 5.84
CA GLU A 77 -3.62 11.72 5.51
C GLU A 77 -3.43 12.40 4.14
N SER A 78 -2.22 12.37 3.57
CA SER A 78 -1.95 12.86 2.22
C SER A 78 -2.39 11.91 1.11
N LEU A 79 -2.78 10.67 1.42
CA LEU A 79 -3.23 9.68 0.45
C LEU A 79 -4.74 9.78 0.21
N ASP A 80 -5.14 9.78 -1.05
CA ASP A 80 -6.55 9.70 -1.42
C ASP A 80 -7.15 8.33 -1.10
N ASP A 81 -8.42 8.30 -0.68
CA ASP A 81 -9.15 7.05 -0.40
C ASP A 81 -9.14 6.07 -1.59
N SER A 82 -9.18 6.58 -2.82
CA SER A 82 -9.10 5.75 -4.03
C SER A 82 -7.78 4.98 -4.10
N PHE A 83 -6.68 5.63 -3.73
CA PHE A 83 -5.37 5.03 -3.68
C PHE A 83 -5.28 3.96 -2.58
N LEU A 84 -5.85 4.23 -1.40
CA LEU A 84 -5.94 3.26 -0.31
C LEU A 84 -6.77 2.02 -0.71
N ILE A 85 -7.92 2.23 -1.34
CA ILE A 85 -8.77 1.14 -1.84
C ILE A 85 -8.02 0.28 -2.87
N ASP A 86 -7.29 0.89 -3.79
CA ASP A 86 -6.49 0.15 -4.76
C ASP A 86 -5.35 -0.64 -4.09
N GLY A 87 -4.75 -0.10 -3.02
CA GLY A 87 -3.83 -0.84 -2.15
C GLY A 87 -4.47 -2.09 -1.56
N LEU A 88 -5.67 -1.96 -0.97
CA LEU A 88 -6.41 -3.07 -0.35
C LEU A 88 -6.79 -4.17 -1.34
N LYS A 89 -7.15 -3.80 -2.58
CA LYS A 89 -7.41 -4.79 -3.65
C LYS A 89 -6.20 -5.69 -3.91
N THR A 90 -4.98 -5.15 -3.84
CA THR A 90 -3.77 -5.95 -4.07
C THR A 90 -3.44 -6.93 -2.94
N MET A 91 -4.14 -6.82 -1.80
CA MET A 91 -4.04 -7.71 -0.63
C MET A 91 -5.16 -8.77 -0.58
N ASP A 92 -5.99 -8.87 -1.63
CA ASP A 92 -7.12 -9.80 -1.69
C ASP A 92 -8.15 -9.60 -0.55
N VAL A 93 -8.28 -8.38 -0.04
CA VAL A 93 -9.34 -8.01 0.93
C VAL A 93 -10.72 -8.07 0.26
N GLU A 94 -10.79 -7.63 -0.99
CA GLU A 94 -11.94 -7.88 -1.84
C GLU A 94 -11.86 -9.30 -2.39
N SER A 95 -12.95 -10.06 -2.27
CA SER A 95 -13.02 -11.43 -2.77
C SER A 95 -14.36 -11.69 -3.45
N SER A 96 -14.36 -12.65 -4.36
CA SER A 96 -15.59 -13.12 -5.01
C SER A 96 -15.62 -14.64 -4.98
N GLU A 97 -16.61 -15.18 -4.28
CA GLU A 97 -16.86 -16.62 -4.21
C GLU A 97 -18.29 -16.92 -4.69
N GLY A 98 -18.40 -17.53 -5.87
CA GLY A 98 -19.68 -17.83 -6.50
C GLY A 98 -20.51 -16.57 -6.74
N ASN A 99 -21.64 -16.45 -6.04
CA ASN A 99 -22.56 -15.30 -6.15
C ASN A 99 -22.36 -14.25 -5.03
N VAL A 100 -21.31 -14.40 -4.21
CA VAL A 100 -20.97 -13.48 -3.14
C VAL A 100 -19.75 -12.65 -3.55
N GLN A 101 -19.83 -11.34 -3.34
CA GLN A 101 -18.73 -10.42 -3.56
C GLN A 101 -18.54 -9.56 -2.31
N ILE A 102 -17.33 -9.54 -1.79
CA ILE A 102 -16.89 -8.64 -0.74
C ILE A 102 -16.16 -7.49 -1.43
N VAL A 103 -16.62 -6.26 -1.16
CA VAL A 103 -16.05 -5.03 -1.71
C VAL A 103 -15.83 -4.03 -0.60
N VAL A 104 -14.79 -3.21 -0.71
CA VAL A 104 -14.55 -2.09 0.20
C VAL A 104 -15.47 -0.95 -0.21
N SER A 105 -16.47 -0.64 0.62
CA SER A 105 -17.40 0.45 0.33
C SER A 105 -16.84 1.83 0.67
N GLU A 106 -16.10 1.93 1.77
CA GLU A 106 -15.53 3.19 2.26
C GLU A 106 -14.32 2.92 3.15
N ILE A 107 -13.41 3.90 3.22
CA ILE A 107 -12.34 3.93 4.22
C ILE A 107 -12.84 4.75 5.40
N VAL A 108 -13.03 4.11 6.55
CA VAL A 108 -13.49 4.79 7.77
C VAL A 108 -12.35 5.60 8.39
N THR A 109 -11.16 5.00 8.45
CA THR A 109 -9.94 5.61 8.97
C THR A 109 -8.71 4.99 8.31
N ALA A 110 -7.66 5.80 8.15
CA ALA A 110 -6.32 5.36 7.83
C ALA A 110 -5.36 6.03 8.82
N SER A 111 -4.42 5.26 9.37
CA SER A 111 -3.41 5.79 10.29
C SER A 111 -2.08 5.07 10.11
N ASP A 112 -0.99 5.79 10.33
CA ASP A 112 0.32 5.18 10.40
C ASP A 112 0.44 4.38 11.71
N ARG A 113 0.87 3.11 11.60
CA ARG A 113 0.98 2.24 12.78
C ARG A 113 2.40 2.17 13.31
N LYS A 114 3.37 2.04 12.41
CA LYS A 114 4.78 1.85 12.73
C LYS A 114 5.65 2.08 11.50
N THR A 115 6.75 2.81 11.68
CA THR A 115 7.82 2.90 10.70
C THR A 115 8.73 1.69 10.77
N ASN A 116 8.94 1.03 9.63
CA ASN A 116 9.83 -0.11 9.51
C ASN A 116 11.07 0.28 8.67
N LEU A 117 12.26 0.05 9.22
CA LEU A 117 13.51 0.26 8.49
C LEU A 117 13.85 -0.98 7.67
N VAL A 118 13.82 -0.84 6.35
CA VAL A 118 14.22 -1.88 5.40
C VAL A 118 15.69 -1.68 5.04
N PRO A 119 16.58 -2.66 5.29
CA PRO A 119 17.95 -2.55 4.81
C PRO A 119 17.99 -2.67 3.28
N CYS A 120 18.73 -1.77 2.66
CA CYS A 120 19.07 -1.85 1.24
C CYS A 120 20.58 -1.92 1.11
N ILE A 121 21.07 -2.67 0.11
CA ILE A 121 22.50 -2.80 -0.16
C ILE A 121 22.82 -1.99 -1.40
N GLU A 122 23.61 -0.94 -1.24
CA GLU A 122 24.09 -0.07 -2.31
C GLU A 122 25.43 -0.59 -2.86
N PHE A 123 25.54 -0.71 -4.18
CA PHE A 123 26.75 -1.11 -4.88
C PHE A 123 27.16 0.01 -5.84
N HIS A 124 28.37 0.54 -5.70
CA HIS A 124 28.94 1.46 -6.67
C HIS A 124 29.69 0.69 -7.75
N MET A 125 29.31 0.92 -8.99
CA MET A 125 29.83 0.22 -10.16
C MET A 125 30.43 1.22 -11.13
N TYR A 126 31.53 0.83 -11.77
CA TYR A 126 32.11 1.58 -12.87
C TYR A 126 31.97 0.77 -14.16
N ASN A 127 31.31 1.35 -15.15
CA ASN A 127 31.25 0.82 -16.51
C ASN A 127 32.39 1.44 -17.32
N GLU A 128 33.43 0.65 -17.60
CA GLU A 128 34.59 1.10 -18.38
C GLU A 128 34.24 1.47 -19.83
N VAL A 129 33.23 0.82 -20.42
CA VAL A 129 32.85 1.06 -21.82
C VAL A 129 32.15 2.40 -21.97
N GLU A 130 31.30 2.75 -21.01
CA GLU A 130 30.53 3.99 -21.02
C GLU A 130 31.21 5.13 -20.23
N ASP A 131 32.36 4.84 -19.59
CA ASP A 131 33.04 5.73 -18.64
C ASP A 131 32.04 6.31 -17.61
N LEU A 132 31.26 5.42 -17.01
CA LEU A 132 30.12 5.78 -16.16
C LEU A 132 30.21 5.09 -14.80
N VAL A 133 30.26 5.90 -13.74
CA VAL A 133 30.03 5.44 -12.37
C VAL A 133 28.53 5.49 -12.06
N TYR A 134 27.97 4.43 -11.49
CA TYR A 134 26.56 4.37 -11.13
C TYR A 134 26.33 3.46 -9.92
N ALA A 135 25.21 3.66 -9.23
CA ALA A 135 24.80 2.79 -8.14
C ALA A 135 23.75 1.75 -8.61
N ARG A 136 23.86 0.54 -8.05
CA ARG A 136 22.82 -0.49 -8.04
C ARG A 136 22.35 -0.71 -6.61
N VAL A 137 21.05 -0.89 -6.39
CA VAL A 137 20.48 -1.03 -5.04
C VAL A 137 19.70 -2.33 -4.94
N TRP A 138 20.09 -3.19 -4.01
CA TRP A 138 19.34 -4.39 -3.67
C TRP A 138 18.40 -4.10 -2.50
N ASN A 139 17.10 -4.20 -2.74
CA ASN A 139 16.08 -3.99 -1.70
C ASN A 139 15.72 -5.34 -1.05
N THR A 140 15.97 -5.44 0.26
CA THR A 140 15.76 -6.71 0.99
C THR A 140 14.30 -7.00 1.32
N LEU A 141 13.40 -6.00 1.22
CA LEU A 141 11.95 -6.22 1.38
C LEU A 141 11.38 -6.94 0.16
N THR A 142 11.72 -6.47 -1.04
CA THR A 142 11.21 -7.03 -2.30
C THR A 142 12.08 -8.16 -2.87
N GLU A 143 13.29 -8.33 -2.33
CA GLU A 143 14.31 -9.26 -2.80
C GLU A 143 14.64 -9.07 -4.29
N GLN A 144 14.70 -7.80 -4.71
CA GLN A 144 14.93 -7.40 -6.10
C GLN A 144 15.83 -6.15 -6.20
N TRP A 145 16.34 -5.91 -7.40
CA TRP A 145 17.01 -4.65 -7.74
C TRP A 145 16.01 -3.50 -7.80
N ASP A 146 16.27 -2.45 -7.03
CA ASP A 146 15.37 -1.34 -6.78
C ASP A 146 15.71 -0.15 -7.67
N LYS A 147 15.04 -0.09 -8.82
CA LYS A 147 15.26 0.97 -9.81
C LYS A 147 14.91 2.36 -9.29
N THR A 148 13.97 2.47 -8.35
CA THR A 148 13.54 3.75 -7.82
C THR A 148 14.66 4.37 -6.98
N LEU A 149 15.20 3.61 -6.04
CA LEU A 149 16.33 4.06 -5.23
C LEU A 149 17.60 4.22 -6.07
N GLU A 150 17.84 3.33 -7.05
CA GLU A 150 18.94 3.46 -8.01
C GLU A 150 18.88 4.79 -8.75
N ASN A 151 17.73 5.16 -9.32
CA ASN A 151 17.58 6.41 -10.06
C ASN A 151 17.79 7.61 -9.14
N LEU A 152 17.20 7.60 -7.95
CA LEU A 152 17.32 8.69 -6.98
C LEU A 152 18.77 8.97 -6.59
N LEU A 153 19.55 7.91 -6.29
CA LEU A 153 20.97 8.04 -5.96
C LEU A 153 21.80 8.47 -7.17
N ASN A 154 21.56 7.85 -8.33
CA ASN A 154 22.29 8.16 -9.56
C ASN A 154 22.07 9.61 -10.04
N GLU A 155 20.87 10.18 -9.85
CA GLU A 155 20.60 11.57 -10.20
C GLU A 155 21.33 12.55 -9.29
N LYS A 156 21.43 12.24 -7.99
CA LYS A 156 21.96 13.16 -6.97
C LYS A 156 23.46 13.04 -6.74
N GLU A 157 24.02 11.84 -6.85
CA GLU A 157 25.37 11.55 -6.36
C GLU A 157 26.39 11.17 -7.43
N ARG A 158 25.95 10.81 -8.65
CA ARG A 158 26.84 10.32 -9.71
C ARG A 158 28.06 11.19 -9.98
N LYS A 159 27.90 12.52 -9.96
CA LYS A 159 29.02 13.46 -10.15
C LYS A 159 30.06 13.34 -9.04
N LYS A 160 29.61 13.25 -7.79
CA LYS A 160 30.47 13.11 -6.61
C LYS A 160 31.22 11.79 -6.62
N TRP A 161 30.56 10.69 -7.00
CA TRP A 161 31.22 9.39 -7.10
C TRP A 161 32.32 9.37 -8.16
N ARG A 162 32.10 10.05 -9.29
CA ARG A 162 33.14 10.20 -10.31
C ARG A 162 34.37 10.89 -9.73
N GLU A 163 34.21 12.03 -9.06
CA GLU A 163 35.31 12.78 -8.43
C GLU A 163 36.05 11.99 -7.33
N ASN A 164 35.34 11.11 -6.62
CA ASN A 164 35.90 10.35 -5.51
C ASN A 164 36.61 9.06 -5.94
N TYR A 165 36.21 8.47 -7.07
CA TYR A 165 36.70 7.15 -7.50
C TYR A 165 37.61 7.19 -8.74
N LEU A 166 37.55 8.26 -9.54
CA LEU A 166 38.33 8.44 -10.77
C LEU A 166 39.11 9.77 -10.72
#